data_AF-A0A952A7G8-F1
#
_entry.id   AF-A0A952A7G8-F1
#
_cell.length_a   1.000
_cell.length_b   1.000
_cell.length_c   1.000
_cell.angle_alpha   90.00
_cell.angle_beta   90.00
_cell.angle_gamma   90.00
#
_symmetry.space_group_name_H-M   'P 1'
#
loop_
_entity.id
_entity.type
_entity.pdbx_description
1 polymer ?
#
loop_
_entity_poly.entity_id
_entity_poly.type
_entity_poly.pdbx_seq_one_letter_code
_entity_poly.pdbx_strand_id
1 'polypeptide(L)' 'TQKVERIRGRKAARSGKFNKRVRRRLGTPAFPIHPEGYSATAPDAKKPEDKA' A
#
# COMPACT_ATOMS: atom_id res chain seq x y z
N THR A 1 31.30 21.23 13.31
CA THR A 1 30.30 21.44 12.24
C THR A 1 29.66 20.12 11.86
N GLN A 2 28.33 20.00 11.96
CA GLN A 2 27.67 18.75 11.53
C GLN A 2 27.84 18.59 10.02
N LYS A 3 28.42 17.46 9.58
CA LYS A 3 28.71 17.19 8.16
C LYS A 3 27.41 17.21 7.35
N VAL A 4 27.25 18.23 6.49
CA VAL A 4 26.06 18.47 5.66
C VAL A 4 25.66 17.24 4.85
N GLU A 5 26.64 16.47 4.39
CA GLU A 5 26.47 15.21 3.67
C GLU A 5 25.66 14.18 4.46
N ARG A 6 25.93 14.04 5.76
CA ARG A 6 25.22 13.11 6.65
C ARG A 6 23.74 13.50 6.78
N ILE A 7 23.46 14.80 6.86
CA ILE A 7 22.09 15.32 6.94
C ILE A 7 21.36 15.07 5.61
N ARG A 8 22.02 15.29 4.47
CA ARG A 8 21.45 15.00 3.13
C ARG A 8 21.11 13.52 2.96
N GLY A 9 22.03 12.62 3.31
CA GLY A 9 21.79 11.18 3.27
C GLY A 9 20.61 10.75 4.14
N ARG A 10 20.49 11.30 5.36
CA ARG A 10 19.34 11.03 6.25
C ARG A 10 18.02 11.49 5.63
N LYS A 11 17.97 12.71 5.05
CA LYS A 11 16.75 13.26 4.42
C LYS A 11 16.34 12.46 3.17
N ALA A 12 17.31 12.04 2.35
CA ALA A 12 17.08 11.17 1.20
C ALA A 12 16.50 9.81 1.62
N ALA A 13 17.09 9.18 2.65
CA ALA A 13 16.59 7.90 3.16
C ALA A 13 15.18 8.02 3.78
N ARG A 14 14.90 9.09 4.55
CA ARG A 14 13.59 9.32 5.18
C ARG A 14 12.50 9.51 4.12
N SER A 15 12.75 10.35 3.13
CA SER A 15 11.80 10.60 2.03
C SER A 15 11.59 9.35 1.17
N GLY A 16 12.66 8.63 0.82
CA GLY A 16 12.57 7.38 0.06
C GLY A 16 11.73 6.29 0.75
N LYS A 17 11.94 6.07 2.05
CA LYS A 17 11.17 5.08 2.84
C LYS A 17 9.68 5.45 2.95
N PHE A 18 9.37 6.75 3.09
CA PHE A 18 7.98 7.22 3.12
C PHE A 18 7.32 7.09 1.75
N ASN A 19 7.98 7.55 0.68
CA ASN A 19 7.48 7.47 -0.69
C ASN A 19 7.20 6.03 -1.11
N LYS A 20 8.05 5.07 -0.74
CA LYS A 20 7.81 3.64 -0.98
C LYS A 20 6.56 3.14 -0.26
N ARG A 21 6.35 3.52 1.00
CA ARG A 21 5.16 3.13 1.78
C ARG A 21 3.88 3.74 1.23
N VAL A 22 3.90 5.02 0.84
CA VAL A 22 2.76 5.69 0.25
C VAL A 22 2.40 5.08 -1.10
N ARG A 23 3.35 4.87 -2.00
CA ARG A 23 3.10 4.22 -3.31
C ARG A 23 2.52 2.82 -3.18
N ARG A 24 2.99 2.02 -2.21
CA ARG A 24 2.41 0.70 -1.90
C ARG A 24 0.94 0.79 -1.49
N ARG A 25 0.55 1.84 -0.74
CA ARG A 25 -0.84 2.04 -0.31
C ARG A 25 -1.74 2.64 -1.39
N LEU A 26 -1.18 3.42 -2.32
CA LEU A 26 -1.98 4.07 -3.38
C LEU A 26 -2.44 3.10 -4.48
N GLY A 27 -1.74 1.97 -4.69
CA GLY A 27 -2.05 1.03 -5.77
C GLY A 27 -3.18 0.03 -5.46
N THR A 28 -3.49 -0.18 -4.17
CA THR A 28 -4.53 -1.12 -3.76
C THR A 28 -5.41 -0.43 -2.74
N PRO A 29 -6.69 -0.17 -3.06
CA PRO A 29 -7.63 0.41 -2.11
C PRO A 29 -7.72 -0.48 -0.87
N ALA A 30 -7.85 0.13 0.30
CA ALA A 30 -7.92 -0.60 1.58
C ALA A 30 -9.24 -1.37 1.76
N PHE A 31 -10.26 -1.05 0.97
CA PHE A 31 -11.53 -1.76 0.92
C PHE A 31 -11.65 -2.54 -0.39
N PRO A 32 -12.37 -3.68 -0.40
CA PRO A 32 -12.67 -4.40 -1.63
C PRO A 32 -13.42 -3.48 -2.58
N ILE A 33 -12.85 -3.21 -3.77
CA ILE A 33 -13.62 -2.61 -4.85
C ILE A 33 -14.39 -3.74 -5.52
N HIS A 34 -15.69 -3.76 -5.26
CA HIS A 34 -16.63 -4.48 -6.11
C HIS A 34 -17.13 -3.45 -7.12
N PRO A 35 -16.66 -3.43 -8.38
CA PRO A 35 -17.28 -2.59 -9.38
C PRO A 35 -18.78 -2.94 -9.45
N GLU A 36 -19.64 -1.96 -9.72
CA GLU A 36 -21.08 -2.21 -9.82
C GLU A 36 -21.36 -3.37 -10.79
N GLY A 37 -22.07 -4.40 -10.32
CA GLY A 37 -22.34 -5.62 -11.08
C GLY A 37 -21.33 -6.77 -10.91
N TYR A 38 -20.31 -6.63 -10.06
CA TYR A 38 -19.37 -7.71 -9.77
C TYR A 38 -20.04 -8.83 -8.94
N SER A 39 -20.13 -10.03 -9.51
CA SER A 39 -20.79 -11.17 -8.89
C SER A 39 -19.97 -11.75 -7.73
N ALA A 40 -20.62 -12.01 -6.59
CA ALA A 40 -20.02 -12.72 -5.46
C ALA A 40 -19.68 -14.19 -5.77
N THR A 41 -20.20 -14.74 -6.89
CA THR A 41 -19.94 -16.10 -7.35
C THR A 41 -18.87 -16.18 -8.44
N ALA A 42 -18.22 -15.06 -8.79
CA ALA A 42 -17.19 -15.05 -9.81
C ALA A 42 -15.99 -15.94 -9.41
N PRO A 43 -15.28 -16.56 -10.37
CA PRO A 43 -14.15 -17.46 -10.07
C PRO A 43 -13.01 -16.79 -9.30
N ASP A 44 -12.88 -15.47 -9.45
CA ASP A 44 -11.89 -14.60 -8.81
C ASP A 44 -12.40 -13.96 -7.50
N ALA A 45 -13.64 -14.24 -7.09
CA ALA A 45 -14.19 -13.75 -5.83
C ALA A 45 -13.55 -14.46 -4.61
N LYS A 46 -13.31 -13.70 -3.54
CA LYS A 46 -12.83 -14.26 -2.27
C LYS A 46 -13.91 -15.18 -1.69
N LYS A 47 -13.56 -16.44 -1.39
CA LYS A 47 -14.47 -17.36 -0.70
C LYS A 47 -14.82 -16.81 0.70
N PRO A 48 -16.09 -16.85 1.13
CA PRO A 48 -16.44 -16.50 2.50
C PRO A 48 -15.70 -17.44 3.47
N GLU A 49 -15.12 -16.86 4.53
CA GLU A 49 -14.47 -17.63 5.59
C GLU A 49 -15.57 -18.21 6.51
N ASP A 50 -15.71 -19.53 6.53
CA ASP A 50 -16.53 -20.22 7.53
C ASP A 50 -15.87 -20.07 8.90
N LYS A 51 -16.37 -19.14 9.71
CA LYS A 51 -16.01 -19.06 11.13
C LYS A 51 -16.92 -19.99 11.91
N ALA A 52 -16.39 -21.15 12.25
CA ALA A 52 -16.95 -22.08 13.23
C ALA A 52 -16.66 -21.63 14.68
#